data_AF-A0A3C0Z517-F1
#
_entry.id   AF-A0A3C0Z517-F1
#
_cell.length_a   1.000
_cell.length_b   1.000
_cell.length_c   1.000
_cell.angle_alpha   90.00
_cell.angle_beta   90.00
_cell.angle_gamma   90.00
#
_symmetry.space_group_name_H-M   'P 1'
#
loop_
_entity.id
_entity.type
_entity.pdbx_description
1 polymer ?
#
loop_
_entity_poly.entity_id
_entity_poly.type
_entity_poly.pdbx_seq_one_letter_code
_entity_poly.pdbx_strand_id
1 'polypeptide(L)' 'AAIVAANAKIVDGAVGMVEMALHKLSEKDIVELDNEKKAAMVSNLMVVLCGEKAATPIVNTGTLYQ' A
#
# COMPACT_ATOMS: atom_id res chain seq x y z
N ALA A 1 -15.79 -14.58 -16.56
CA ALA A 1 -14.53 -15.22 -16.15
C ALA A 1 -13.29 -14.41 -16.56
N ALA A 2 -13.17 -13.95 -17.81
CA ALA A 2 -11.96 -13.26 -18.30
C ALA A 2 -11.58 -11.97 -17.53
N ILE A 3 -12.55 -11.13 -17.18
CA ILE A 3 -12.31 -9.88 -16.42
C ILE A 3 -11.77 -10.17 -15.01
N VAL A 4 -12.33 -11.17 -14.33
CA VAL A 4 -11.90 -11.58 -12.98
C VAL A 4 -10.47 -12.13 -13.01
N ALA A 5 -10.13 -12.94 -14.03
CA ALA A 5 -8.79 -13.48 -14.20
C ALA A 5 -7.75 -12.38 -14.49
N ALA A 6 -8.12 -11.37 -15.29
CA ALA A 6 -7.25 -10.21 -15.53
C ALA A 6 -7.03 -9.39 -14.26
N ASN A 7 -8.09 -9.12 -13.49
CA ASN A 7 -8.01 -8.37 -12.24
C ASN A 7 -7.18 -9.12 -11.18
N ALA A 8 -7.29 -10.45 -11.09
CA ALA A 8 -6.46 -11.25 -10.20
C ALA A 8 -4.96 -11.08 -10.51
N LYS A 9 -4.58 -11.09 -11.79
CA LYS A 9 -3.18 -10.92 -12.21
C LYS A 9 -2.61 -9.53 -11.88
N ILE A 10 -3.45 -8.49 -11.90
CA ILE A 10 -3.07 -7.13 -11.48
C ILE A 10 -2.84 -7.09 -9.97
N VAL A 11 -3.76 -7.70 -9.20
CA VAL A 11 -3.66 -7.78 -7.74
C VAL A 11 -2.40 -8.53 -7.30
N ASP A 12 -2.07 -9.65 -7.94
CA ASP A 12 -0.84 -10.40 -7.63
C ASP A 12 0.43 -9.55 -7.82
N GLY A 13 0.48 -8.80 -8.93
CA GLY A 13 1.58 -7.87 -9.18
C GLY A 13 1.65 -6.75 -8.14
N ALA A 14 0.49 -6.20 -7.75
CA ALA A 14 0.40 -5.15 -6.73
C ALA A 14 0.89 -5.65 -5.36
N VAL A 15 0.46 -6.84 -4.93
CA VAL A 15 0.90 -7.44 -3.66
C VAL A 15 2.42 -7.63 -3.64
N GLY A 16 3.00 -8.14 -4.73
CA GLY A 16 4.46 -8.31 -4.82
C GLY A 16 5.22 -6.97 -4.79
N MET A 17 4.68 -5.92 -5.42
CA MET A 17 5.27 -4.57 -5.37
C MET A 17 5.24 -3.99 -3.95
N VAL A 18 4.15 -4.19 -3.21
CA VAL A 18 4.02 -3.73 -1.83
C VAL A 18 4.96 -4.50 -0.89
N GLU A 19 5.03 -5.82 -1.03
CA GLU A 19 5.94 -6.65 -0.25
C GLU A 19 7.40 -6.23 -0.43
N MET A 20 7.84 -6.03 -1.68
CA MET A 20 9.19 -5.58 -1.99
C MET A 20 9.50 -4.20 -1.41
N ALA A 21 8.53 -3.27 -1.46
CA ALA A 21 8.69 -1.93 -0.91
C ALA A 21 8.87 -1.97 0.61
N LEU A 22 8.02 -2.71 1.31
CA LEU A 22 8.10 -2.86 2.77
C LEU A 22 9.40 -3.56 3.20
N HIS A 23 9.82 -4.58 2.46
CA HIS A 23 11.08 -5.27 2.72
C HIS A 23 12.28 -4.31 2.61
N LYS A 24 12.39 -3.57 1.50
CA LYS A 24 13.48 -2.60 1.28
C LYS A 24 13.49 -1.47 2.31
N LEU A 25 12.33 -1.05 2.80
CA LEU A 25 12.22 -0.04 3.84
C LEU A 25 12.68 -0.57 5.20
N SER A 26 12.35 -1.83 5.50
CA SER A 26 12.80 -2.53 6.72
C SER A 26 14.30 -2.82 6.70
N GLU A 27 14.86 -3.27 5.57
CA GLU A 27 16.31 -3.55 5.44
C GLU A 27 17.18 -2.31 5.65
N LYS A 28 16.62 -1.12 5.37
CA LYS A 28 17.33 0.16 5.51
C LYS A 28 17.07 0.84 6.86
N ASP A 29 16.31 0.21 7.76
CA ASP A 29 15.85 0.80 9.03
C ASP A 29 15.25 2.20 8.86
N ILE A 30 14.58 2.46 7.72
CA ILE A 30 13.99 3.77 7.43
C ILE A 30 12.69 3.96 8.23
N VAL A 31 11.98 2.85 8.51
CA VAL A 31 10.70 2.86 9.22
C VAL A 31 10.56 1.60 10.08
N GLU A 32 10.21 1.79 11.35
CA GLU A 32 9.73 0.70 12.21
C GLU A 32 8.22 0.57 12.08
N LEU A 33 7.79 -0.55 11.50
CA LEU A 33 6.39 -0.87 11.30
C LEU A 33 5.99 -2.01 12.24
N ASP A 34 5.14 -1.69 13.22
CA ASP A 34 4.38 -2.72 13.92
C ASP A 34 3.33 -3.34 12.98
N ASN A 35 2.73 -4.46 13.41
CA ASN A 35 1.78 -5.22 12.60
C ASN A 35 0.56 -4.38 12.17
N GLU A 36 0.11 -3.44 13.00
CA GLU A 36 -1.05 -2.60 12.72
C GLU A 36 -0.72 -1.53 11.67
N LYS A 37 0.41 -0.84 11.82
CA LYS A 37 0.91 0.11 10.82
C LYS A 37 1.22 -0.56 9.49
N LYS A 38 1.75 -1.78 9.52
CA LYS A 38 2.03 -2.57 8.31
C LYS A 38 0.73 -2.88 7.55
N ALA A 39 -0.31 -3.33 8.26
CA ALA A 39 -1.62 -3.59 7.66
C ALA A 39 -2.23 -2.32 7.03
N ALA A 40 -2.14 -1.18 7.72
CA ALA A 40 -2.62 0.11 7.21
C ALA A 40 -1.85 0.56 5.95
N MET A 41 -0.52 0.44 5.95
CA MET A 41 0.33 0.73 4.77
C MET A 41 -0.02 -0.15 3.57
N VAL A 42 -0.17 -1.46 3.79
CA VAL A 42 -0.57 -2.40 2.73
C VAL A 42 -1.94 -2.02 2.17
N SER A 43 -2.92 -1.74 3.03
CA SER A 43 -4.25 -1.30 2.61
C SER A 43 -4.20 -0.04 1.74
N ASN A 44 -3.47 0.98 2.18
CA ASN A 44 -3.33 2.24 1.43
C ASN A 44 -2.65 2.03 0.08
N LEU A 45 -1.58 1.23 0.03
CA LEU A 45 -0.87 0.95 -1.22
C LEU A 45 -1.70 0.09 -2.18
N MET A 46 -2.46 -0.89 -1.68
CA MET A 46 -3.36 -1.70 -2.50
C MET A 46 -4.50 -0.88 -3.10
N VAL A 47 -5.04 0.11 -2.36
CA VAL A 47 -6.02 1.06 -2.91
C VAL A 47 -5.41 1.92 -4.02
N VAL A 48 -4.14 2.32 -3.90
CA VAL A 48 -3.43 3.09 -4.94
C VAL A 48 -3.15 2.23 -6.18
N LEU A 49 -2.71 0.99 -5.99
CA LEU A 49 -2.25 0.12 -7.08
C LEU A 49 -3.40 -0.58 -7.81
N CYS A 50 -4.48 -0.90 -7.09
CA CYS A 50 -5.64 -1.62 -7.63
C CYS A 50 -6.86 -0.71 -7.86
N GLY A 51 -6.84 0.53 -7.38
CA GLY A 51 -7.90 1.50 -7.62
C GLY A 51 -7.79 2.12 -9.02
N GLU A 52 -8.83 1.98 -9.84
CA GLU A 52 -8.95 2.68 -11.14
C GLU A 52 -9.01 4.21 -10.99
N LYS A 53 -9.34 4.71 -9.79
CA LYS A 53 -9.31 6.12 -9.43
C LYS A 53 -8.02 6.42 -8.68
N ALA A 54 -7.23 7.35 -9.21
CA ALA A 54 -6.04 7.91 -8.56
C ALA A 54 -6.29 8.10 -7.06
N ALA A 55 -5.48 7.45 -6.23
CA ALA A 55 -5.56 7.61 -4.79
C ALA A 55 -5.36 9.09 -4.46
N THR A 56 -6.40 9.72 -3.90
CA THR A 56 -6.28 11.07 -3.37
C THR A 56 -5.35 10.97 -2.16
N PRO A 57 -4.14 11.57 -2.20
CA PRO A 57 -3.25 11.50 -1.05
C PRO A 57 -3.95 12.20 0.11
N ILE A 58 -4.26 11.46 1.17
CA ILE A 58 -4.65 12.08 2.44
C ILE A 58 -3.36 12.65 3.03
N VAL A 59 -3.03 13.85 2.58
CA VAL A 59 -2.00 14.69 3.19
C VAL A 59 -2.59 15.20 4.49
N ASN A 60 -2.30 14.51 5.59
CA ASN A 60 -2.67 14.96 6.92
C ASN A 60 -1.63 16.00 7.41
N THR A 61 -1.79 17.25 6.98
CA THR A 61 -1.01 18.41 7.47
C THR A 61 -1.80 19.28 8.46
N GLY A 62 -2.80 18.71 9.15
CA GLY A 62 -3.60 19.41 10.16
C GLY A 62 -3.28 18.93 11.58
N THR A 63 -2.32 19.58 12.22
CA THR A 63 -2.15 19.79 13.68
C THR A 63 -2.87 18.80 14.62
N LEU A 64 -2.13 17.82 15.17
CA LEU A 64 -2.57 16.95 16.28
C LEU A 64 -1.90 17.30 17.62
N TYR A 65 -1.59 18.58 17.81
CA TYR A 65 -1.25 19.17 19.11
C TYR A 65 -1.92 20.55 19.23
N GLN A 66 -3.14 20.54 19.74
CA GLN A 66 -3.68 21.62 20.56
C GLN A 66 -4.61 21.02 21.63
#